data_AF-Q9C8G2-F1
#
_entry.id   AF-Q9C8G2-F1
#
_cell.length_a   1.000
_cell.length_b   1.000
_cell.length_c   1.000
_cell.angle_alpha   90.00
_cell.angle_beta   90.00
_cell.angle_gamma   90.00
#
_symmetry.space_group_name_H-M   'P 1'
#
loop_
_entity.id
_entity.type
_entity.pdbx_description
1 polymer ?
#
loop_
_entity_poly.entity_id
_entity_poly.type
_entity_poly.pdbx_seq_one_letter_code
_entity_poly.pdbx_strand_id
1 'polypeptide(L)' 'TLDTIKRLSPKRALLIGMTHEFDHHKDNEFLEEWSKREGISVKLAHDGLRVPIDL' A
#
# COMPACT_ATOMS: atom_id res chain seq x y z
N THR A 1 1.64 -7.32 8.70
CA THR A 1 1.79 -5.92 8.23
C THR A 1 0.46 -5.19 8.12
N LEU A 2 -0.54 -5.76 7.43
CA LEU A 2 -1.86 -5.11 7.27
C LEU A 2 -2.62 -4.89 8.60
N ASP A 3 -2.54 -5.82 9.56
CA ASP A 3 -3.09 -5.59 10.92
C ASP A 3 -2.48 -4.36 11.62
N THR A 4 -1.18 -4.13 11.43
CA THR A 4 -0.50 -2.96 11.99
C THR A 4 -1.01 -1.68 11.34
N ILE A 5 -1.21 -1.69 10.01
CA ILE A 5 -1.79 -0.57 9.27
C ILE A 5 -3.21 -0.29 9.76
N LYS A 6 -4.04 -1.32 9.91
CA LYS A 6 -5.41 -1.21 10.42
C LYS A 6 -5.43 -0.62 11.84
N ARG A 7 -4.54 -1.06 12.72
CA ARG A 7 -4.43 -0.53 14.09
C ARG A 7 -3.98 0.92 14.14
N LEU A 8 -3.05 1.33 13.26
CA LEU A 8 -2.54 2.71 13.20
C LEU A 8 -3.49 3.67 12.45
N SER A 9 -4.35 3.13 11.58
CA SER A 9 -5.31 3.87 10.76
C SER A 9 -4.72 5.12 10.06
N PRO A 10 -3.61 4.98 9.30
CA PRO A 10 -3.04 6.11 8.57
C PRO A 10 -3.95 6.53 7.42
N LYS A 11 -3.85 7.78 6.95
CA LYS A 11 -4.55 8.23 5.73
C LYS A 11 -4.12 7.45 4.48
N ARG A 12 -2.85 7.02 4.43
CA ARG A 12 -2.26 6.22 3.35
C ARG A 12 -1.05 5.46 3.89
N ALA A 13 -0.82 4.24 3.41
CA ALA A 13 0.39 3.47 3.67
C ALA A 13 1.08 3.07 2.36
N LEU A 14 2.41 3.19 2.32
CA LEU A 14 3.26 2.74 1.22
C LEU A 14 4.18 1.65 1.75
N LEU A 15 4.03 0.45 1.22
CA LEU A 15 4.84 -0.70 1.63
C LEU A 15 6.12 -0.74 0.79
N ILE A 16 7.27 -0.72 1.46
CA ILE A 16 8.61 -0.74 0.85
C ILE A 16 9.34 -2.03 1.23
N GLY A 17 10.51 -2.27 0.61
CA GLY A 17 11.37 -3.40 0.95
C GLY A 17 10.85 -4.75 0.47
N MET A 18 9.98 -4.74 -0.54
CA MET A 18 9.51 -5.96 -1.19
C MET A 18 10.65 -6.56 -2.01
N THR A 19 10.89 -7.86 -1.81
CA THR A 19 11.85 -8.65 -2.60
C THR A 19 11.26 -8.93 -3.99
N HIS A 20 12.07 -9.54 -4.87
CA HIS A 20 11.62 -10.04 -6.18
C HIS A 20 10.50 -11.11 -6.11
N GLU A 21 10.11 -11.54 -4.90
CA GLU A 21 9.02 -12.48 -4.66
C GLU A 21 7.64 -11.80 -4.78
N PHE A 22 7.59 -10.47 -4.71
CA PHE A 22 6.36 -9.70 -4.86
C PHE A 22 6.19 -9.28 -6.33
N ASP A 23 5.05 -9.65 -6.88
CA ASP A 23 4.59 -9.19 -8.19
C ASP A 23 3.83 -7.89 -7.96
N HIS A 24 4.49 -6.76 -8.24
CA HIS A 24 3.92 -5.43 -8.05
C HIS A 24 2.53 -5.24 -8.68
N HIS A 25 2.18 -5.99 -9.72
CA HIS A 25 0.86 -5.90 -10.33
C HIS A 25 -0.16 -6.68 -9.50
N LYS A 26 0.10 -7.97 -9.25
CA LYS A 26 -0.83 -8.84 -8.52
C LYS A 26 -1.01 -8.43 -7.06
N ASP A 27 0.08 -8.06 -6.40
CA ASP A 27 0.05 -7.65 -5.00
C ASP A 27 -0.66 -6.30 -4.83
N ASN A 28 -0.51 -5.37 -5.79
CA ASN A 28 -1.27 -4.12 -5.73
C ASN A 28 -2.77 -4.33 -6.00
N GLU A 29 -3.17 -5.28 -6.84
CA GLU A 29 -4.59 -5.62 -7.03
C GLU A 29 -5.22 -6.13 -5.72
N PHE A 30 -4.53 -7.05 -5.04
CA PHE A 30 -4.93 -7.51 -3.70
C PHE A 30 -5.02 -6.36 -2.69
N LEU A 31 -4.01 -5.50 -2.65
CA LEU A 31 -3.99 -4.34 -1.76
C LEU A 31 -5.08 -3.33 -2.10
N GLU A 32 -5.48 -3.20 -3.37
CA GLU A 32 -6.58 -2.33 -3.78
C GLU A 32 -7.92 -2.85 -3.25
N GLU A 33 -8.18 -4.16 -3.39
CA GLU A 33 -9.38 -4.77 -2.81
C GLU A 33 -9.41 -4.64 -1.28
N TRP A 34 -8.28 -4.90 -0.63
CA TRP A 34 -8.15 -4.73 0.82
C TRP A 34 -8.39 -3.26 1.21
N SER A 35 -7.80 -2.32 0.49
CA SER A 35 -7.96 -0.87 0.71
C SER A 35 -9.40 -0.42 0.59
N LYS A 36 -10.16 -0.96 -0.38
CA LYS A 36 -11.60 -0.68 -0.54
C LYS A 36 -12.42 -1.17 0.65
N ARG A 37 -12.07 -2.32 1.23
CA ARG A 37 -12.78 -2.90 2.38
C ARG A 37 -12.47 -2.14 3.68
N GLU A 38 -11.22 -1.73 3.87
CA GLU A 38 -10.76 -1.13 5.12
C GLU A 38 -10.79 0.41 5.11
N GLY A 39 -10.98 1.02 3.94
CA GLY A 39 -11.00 2.48 3.77
C GLY A 39 -9.63 3.14 3.90
N ILE A 40 -8.55 2.36 3.96
CA ILE A 40 -7.17 2.84 4.07
C ILE A 40 -6.47 2.60 2.75
N SER A 41 -5.93 3.65 2.13
CA SER A 41 -5.18 3.52 0.87
C SER A 41 -3.82 2.86 1.13
N VAL A 42 -3.66 1.61 0.69
CA VAL A 42 -2.40 0.85 0.81
C VAL A 42 -1.93 0.41 -0.57
N LYS A 43 -0.63 0.56 -0.84
CA LYS A 43 0.01 0.03 -2.05
C LYS A 43 1.49 -0.27 -1.84
N LEU A 44 2.05 -1.10 -2.70
CA LEU A 44 3.49 -1.27 -2.82
C LEU A 44 4.12 -0.02 -3.44
N ALA A 45 5.21 0.45 -2.84
CA ALA A 45 6.08 1.41 -3.47
C ALA A 45 6.87 0.75 -4.61
N HIS A 46 7.14 1.53 -5.65
CA HIS A 46 8.00 1.14 -6.75
C HIS A 46 8.87 2.32 -7.16
N ASP A 47 9.96 2.04 -7.87
CA ASP A 47 10.85 3.08 -8.35
C ASP A 47 10.10 4.06 -9.27
N GLY A 48 10.39 5.34 -9.11
CA GLY A 48 9.70 6.42 -9.84
C GLY A 48 8.27 6.71 -9.38
N LEU A 49 7.77 6.06 -8.33
CA LEU A 49 6.45 6.36 -7.77
C LEU A 49 6.38 7.83 -7.31
N ARG A 50 5.45 8.60 -7.88
CA ARG A 50 5.17 9.98 -7.47
C ARG A 50 3.97 10.01 -6.52
N VAL A 51 4.16 10.63 -5.36
CA VAL A 51 3.12 10.78 -4.35
C VAL A 51 2.81 12.26 -4.20
N PRO A 52 1.64 12.74 -4.66
CA PRO A 52 1.24 14.11 -4.40
C PRO A 52 0.99 14.25 -2.90
N ILE A 53 1.64 15.26 -2.30
CA ILE A 53 1.43 15.67 -0.92
C ILE A 53 0.79 17.04 -0.99
N ASP A 54 -0.41 17.13 -0.41
CA ASP A 54 -1.06 18.40 -0.11
C ASP A 54 -0.55 18.80 1.29
N LEU A 55 0.13 19.94 1.37
CA LEU A 55 0.82 20.43 2.59
C LEU A 55 -0.11 21.24 3.47
#